data_AF-A0A672RW00-F1
#
_entry.id   AF-A0A672RW00-F1
#
_cell.length_a   1.000
_cell.length_b   1.000
_cell.length_c   1.000
_cell.angle_alpha   90.00
_cell.angle_beta   90.00
_cell.angle_gamma   90.00
#
_symmetry.space_group_name_H-M   'P 1'
#
loop_
_entity.id
_entity.type
_entity.pdbx_description
1 polymer ?
#
loop_
_entity_poly.entity_id
_entity_poly.type
_entity_poly.pdbx_seq_one_letter_code
_entity_poly.pdbx_strand_id
1 'polypeptide(L)'
;EQDALIEKRFHWLQSAGIMLDLRSLRKSQSAVESGLSLASDPAGIVDFLDMINNLKGDSGRGYYMQMVIGTPGQTLNILVDTGSSNFAVAAAAHPYITHYYNRALSSTYQSSSRGVAVKYTQGEWEGELGTDRITIPQGPSGTVTINIAAILTSEGFFLPGINWQGILGFAYPLLARPDPSVEPFFNSVVRQTGIPDVFSLQMCGAGVSASTTADPAGGSLIMGGVEPTLYQGSVWYTPVLEEWYYQVEVLKLEVGTQNLNLDCKEYNSDKAIVDSGTTLLRLPGNVFSAVVEAIMQTSLIEDFSTGFFDGTKLACWMRGESPWRLFPKISIYLRATNTSQSFRITILPQLYVQPVTSIDGTLDCFRFGISPSANGLVIGATVMEGFYVIFDRAQKRVGFAVSTCAENGGVPFAEIAGPFLAEGVASDCTSGVPLREPVMWVIAYALMGICALVLIVLLILLILPCRRHRDGEITDESSLVRHRIK
;
A
#
# COMPACT_ATOMS: atom_id res chain seq x y z
N GLU A 1 -14.62 17.24 69.50
CA GLU A 1 -15.63 16.19 69.76
C GLU A 1 -16.42 15.84 68.50
N GLN A 2 -15.72 15.66 67.37
CA GLN A 2 -16.30 15.20 66.11
C GLN A 2 -15.33 14.30 65.31
N ASP A 3 -14.28 13.82 65.99
CA ASP A 3 -13.28 12.89 65.44
C ASP A 3 -13.32 11.50 66.11
N ALA A 4 -14.27 11.26 67.02
CA ALA A 4 -14.42 9.98 67.73
C ALA A 4 -15.62 9.12 67.26
N LEU A 5 -16.28 9.52 66.17
CA LEU A 5 -17.47 8.82 65.62
C LEU A 5 -17.26 8.19 64.25
N ILE A 6 -16.09 8.37 63.63
CA ILE A 6 -15.73 7.75 62.34
C ILE A 6 -14.90 6.47 62.54
N GLU A 7 -14.18 6.35 63.66
CA GLU A 7 -13.27 5.22 63.94
C GLU A 7 -13.99 3.94 64.43
N LYS A 8 -15.28 4.01 64.82
CA LYS A 8 -16.06 2.85 65.29
C LYS A 8 -16.92 2.16 64.23
N ARG A 9 -16.96 2.65 62.98
CA ARG A 9 -17.68 1.99 61.89
C ARG A 9 -16.79 1.16 60.95
N PHE A 10 -15.48 1.22 61.12
CA PHE A 10 -14.52 0.45 60.32
C PHE A 10 -14.21 -0.97 60.86
N HIS A 11 -14.73 -1.34 62.03
CA HIS A 11 -14.39 -2.61 62.67
C HIS A 11 -15.44 -3.74 62.50
N TRP A 12 -16.47 -3.54 61.68
CA TRP A 12 -17.56 -4.53 61.50
C TRP A 12 -17.82 -4.98 60.05
N LEU A 13 -16.97 -4.64 59.09
CA LEU A 13 -17.09 -5.12 57.70
C LEU A 13 -15.83 -5.84 57.18
N GLN A 14 -15.05 -6.43 58.08
CA GLN A 14 -13.90 -7.29 57.73
C GLN A 14 -14.18 -8.78 57.99
N SER A 15 -15.45 -9.20 57.93
CA SER A 15 -15.86 -10.60 58.07
C SER A 15 -17.07 -10.93 57.21
N ALA A 16 -16.98 -10.66 55.91
CA ALA A 16 -17.79 -11.32 54.88
C ALA A 16 -17.11 -11.06 53.53
N GLY A 17 -16.38 -12.05 53.02
CA GLY A 17 -15.76 -11.97 51.70
C GLY A 17 -16.83 -12.03 50.61
N ILE A 18 -17.13 -10.88 49.99
CA ILE A 18 -17.78 -10.79 48.67
C ILE A 18 -17.17 -9.56 47.96
N MET A 19 -16.43 -9.82 46.88
CA MET A 19 -15.86 -8.81 45.99
C MET A 19 -16.95 -8.37 45.01
N LEU A 20 -17.42 -7.12 45.09
CA LEU A 20 -18.34 -6.51 44.12
C LEU A 20 -17.59 -5.47 43.30
N ASP A 21 -17.55 -5.72 41.99
CA ASP A 21 -16.89 -4.94 40.94
C ASP A 21 -17.57 -3.57 40.73
N LEU A 22 -16.79 -2.48 40.83
CA LEU A 22 -17.22 -1.09 40.68
C LEU A 22 -16.80 -0.53 39.31
N ARG A 23 -17.07 -1.25 38.22
CA ARG A 23 -16.98 -0.73 36.85
C ARG A 23 -18.35 -0.63 36.19
N SER A 24 -19.19 0.28 36.68
CA SER A 24 -20.14 0.96 35.80
C SER A 24 -20.52 2.30 36.40
N LEU A 25 -20.55 3.33 35.55
CA LEU A 25 -21.10 4.69 35.71
C LEU A 25 -20.08 5.81 35.49
N ARG A 26 -19.73 6.02 34.22
CA ARG A 26 -19.64 7.37 33.63
C ARG A 26 -19.94 7.30 32.14
N LYS A 27 -21.23 7.18 31.80
CA LYS A 27 -21.75 7.58 30.48
C LYS A 27 -21.91 9.09 30.51
N SER A 28 -21.00 9.82 29.87
CA SER A 28 -21.23 11.22 29.50
C SER A 28 -22.02 11.23 28.19
N GLN A 29 -23.31 11.56 28.28
CA GLN A 29 -24.16 11.85 27.13
C GLN A 29 -23.92 13.31 26.70
N SER A 30 -23.10 13.52 25.67
CA SER A 30 -23.23 14.66 24.75
C SER A 30 -22.32 14.49 23.52
N ALA A 31 -22.75 13.71 22.54
CA ALA A 31 -22.25 13.75 21.15
C ALA A 31 -23.21 12.94 20.27
N VAL A 32 -24.44 13.43 20.11
CA VAL A 32 -25.36 12.94 19.08
C VAL A 32 -25.28 13.94 17.93
N GLU A 33 -24.24 13.80 17.10
CA GLU A 33 -24.14 14.33 15.73
C GLU A 33 -22.77 13.94 15.10
N SER A 34 -22.56 12.65 14.90
CA SER A 34 -21.82 12.05 13.77
C SER A 34 -21.81 10.54 13.98
N GLY A 35 -22.49 9.81 13.10
CA GLY A 35 -22.57 8.35 13.18
C GLY A 35 -21.24 7.73 12.78
N LEU A 36 -20.43 7.33 13.77
CA LEU A 36 -19.40 6.29 13.70
C LEU A 36 -18.82 6.08 15.12
N SER A 37 -19.67 5.57 16.02
CA SER A 37 -19.21 4.94 17.26
C SER A 37 -19.63 3.48 17.20
N LEU A 38 -18.73 2.64 16.70
CA LEU A 38 -18.86 1.18 16.75
C LEU A 38 -17.65 0.65 17.50
N ALA A 39 -17.70 0.72 18.83
CA ALA A 39 -16.79 -0.05 19.69
C ALA A 39 -17.15 -1.55 19.71
N SER A 40 -18.16 -1.96 18.95
CA SER A 40 -18.58 -3.34 18.68
C SER A 40 -19.63 -3.30 17.57
N ASP A 41 -19.56 -4.22 16.60
CA ASP A 41 -20.70 -4.51 15.72
C ASP A 41 -21.91 -4.90 16.61
N PRO A 42 -23.13 -4.35 16.40
CA PRO A 42 -24.34 -4.76 17.13
C PRO A 42 -24.62 -6.28 17.07
N ALA A 43 -24.06 -7.02 16.12
CA ALA A 43 -24.14 -8.49 16.07
C ALA A 43 -23.10 -9.22 16.96
N GLY A 44 -22.12 -8.52 17.55
CA GLY A 44 -21.06 -9.10 18.38
C GLY A 44 -20.04 -9.94 17.59
N ILE A 45 -19.99 -9.79 16.27
CA ILE A 45 -19.14 -10.57 15.36
C ILE A 45 -17.68 -10.06 15.36
N VAL A 46 -17.50 -8.77 15.68
CA VAL A 46 -16.19 -8.09 15.65
C VAL A 46 -15.88 -7.49 17.01
N ASP A 47 -14.83 -7.99 17.67
CA ASP A 47 -14.18 -7.31 18.80
C ASP A 47 -13.02 -6.49 18.25
N PHE A 48 -13.22 -5.17 18.19
CA PHE A 48 -12.20 -4.25 17.67
C PHE A 48 -10.98 -4.15 18.60
N LEU A 49 -11.13 -4.45 19.89
CA LEU A 49 -10.03 -4.37 20.86
C LEU A 49 -8.96 -5.42 20.60
N ASP A 50 -9.35 -6.61 20.11
CA ASP A 50 -8.43 -7.69 19.76
C ASP A 50 -7.59 -7.37 18.50
N MET A 51 -7.97 -6.35 17.74
CA MET A 51 -7.26 -5.90 16.53
C MET A 51 -6.35 -4.69 16.78
N ILE A 52 -6.31 -4.15 18.00
CA ILE A 52 -5.36 -3.10 18.37
C ILE A 52 -3.97 -3.72 18.56
N ASN A 53 -2.95 -3.11 17.97
CA ASN A 53 -1.55 -3.56 18.01
C ASN A 53 -1.32 -4.94 17.35
N ASN A 54 -2.15 -5.33 16.37
CA ASN A 54 -2.03 -6.60 15.66
C ASN A 54 -1.03 -6.59 14.49
N LEU A 55 -0.40 -5.44 14.21
CA LEU A 55 0.67 -5.31 13.22
C LEU A 55 2.04 -5.29 13.89
N LYS A 56 3.04 -5.74 13.13
CA LYS A 56 4.47 -5.61 13.42
C LYS A 56 5.19 -5.04 12.20
N GLY A 57 6.42 -4.60 12.39
CA GLY A 57 7.26 -4.05 11.33
C GLY A 57 7.27 -2.52 11.32
N ASP A 58 7.74 -1.97 10.20
CA ASP A 58 7.99 -0.55 9.96
C ASP A 58 7.88 -0.24 8.47
N SER A 59 7.88 1.04 8.06
CA SER A 59 7.79 1.41 6.64
C SER A 59 8.93 0.85 5.77
N GLY A 60 10.11 0.63 6.34
CA GLY A 60 11.28 0.12 5.62
C GLY A 60 11.18 -1.36 5.27
N ARG A 61 10.69 -2.18 6.19
CA ARG A 61 10.56 -3.65 6.02
C ARG A 61 9.15 -4.10 5.66
N GLY A 62 8.17 -3.22 5.78
CA GLY A 62 6.75 -3.48 5.56
C GLY A 62 6.03 -3.93 6.85
N TYR A 63 4.77 -3.53 6.97
CA TYR A 63 3.91 -3.89 8.09
C TYR A 63 3.21 -5.21 7.82
N TYR A 64 3.30 -6.13 8.77
CA TYR A 64 2.76 -7.47 8.61
C TYR A 64 1.98 -7.91 9.84
N MET A 65 1.11 -8.89 9.61
CA MET A 65 0.31 -9.52 10.65
C MET A 65 0.51 -11.03 10.63
N GLN A 66 0.16 -11.69 11.74
CA GLN A 66 0.17 -13.14 11.80
C GLN A 66 -1.14 -13.72 11.26
N MET A 67 -1.05 -14.75 10.41
CA MET A 67 -2.18 -15.54 9.93
C MET A 67 -1.90 -17.04 10.11
N VAL A 68 -2.96 -17.82 10.32
CA VAL A 68 -2.89 -19.28 10.42
C VAL A 68 -3.57 -19.88 9.20
N ILE A 69 -2.88 -20.71 8.44
CA ILE A 69 -3.32 -21.25 7.14
C ILE A 69 -3.38 -22.78 7.20
N GLY A 70 -4.49 -23.36 6.73
CA GLY A 70 -4.64 -24.80 6.56
C GLY A 70 -5.05 -25.57 7.80
N THR A 71 -5.14 -26.89 7.65
CA THR A 71 -5.56 -27.83 8.71
C THR A 71 -4.65 -29.07 8.77
N PRO A 72 -3.80 -29.24 9.81
CA PRO A 72 -3.58 -28.34 10.94
C PRO A 72 -3.02 -26.98 10.52
N GLY A 73 -3.28 -25.97 11.34
CA GLY A 73 -2.91 -24.59 11.06
C GLY A 73 -1.40 -24.36 11.02
N GLN A 74 -0.95 -23.67 9.99
CA GLN A 74 0.44 -23.24 9.78
C GLN A 74 0.50 -21.72 9.93
N THR A 75 1.25 -21.26 10.93
CA THR A 75 1.39 -19.83 11.22
C THR A 75 2.40 -19.20 10.27
N LEU A 76 2.03 -18.10 9.62
CA LEU A 76 2.90 -17.27 8.79
C LEU A 76 2.71 -15.79 9.13
N ASN A 77 3.75 -14.99 8.93
CA ASN A 77 3.66 -13.53 8.94
C ASN A 77 3.40 -13.02 7.52
N ILE A 78 2.41 -12.15 7.35
CA ILE A 78 1.91 -11.72 6.03
C ILE A 78 1.93 -10.19 5.94
N LEU A 79 2.66 -9.66 4.95
CA LEU A 79 2.70 -8.23 4.62
C LEU A 79 1.31 -7.72 4.26
N VAL A 80 0.91 -6.59 4.82
CA VAL A 80 -0.34 -5.91 4.49
C VAL A 80 -0.11 -4.93 3.34
N ASP A 81 -0.77 -5.17 2.21
CA ASP A 81 -0.54 -4.42 0.97
C ASP A 81 -1.85 -3.91 0.36
N THR A 82 -2.09 -2.60 0.45
CA THR A 82 -3.23 -1.94 -0.20
C THR A 82 -2.99 -1.60 -1.67
N GLY A 83 -1.80 -1.88 -2.21
CA GLY A 83 -1.40 -1.70 -3.61
C GLY A 83 -1.54 -2.95 -4.48
N SER A 84 -1.99 -4.10 -3.95
CA SER A 84 -2.27 -5.30 -4.75
C SER A 84 -3.50 -6.06 -4.25
N SER A 85 -3.91 -7.12 -4.96
CA SER A 85 -5.18 -7.84 -4.70
C SER A 85 -5.03 -9.35 -4.52
N ASN A 86 -3.82 -9.89 -4.61
CA ASN A 86 -3.56 -11.32 -4.42
C ASN A 86 -3.16 -11.59 -2.97
N PHE A 87 -3.70 -12.66 -2.39
CA PHE A 87 -3.08 -13.29 -1.22
C PHE A 87 -2.09 -14.34 -1.70
N ALA A 88 -0.81 -14.17 -1.38
CA ALA A 88 0.26 -15.04 -1.83
C ALA A 88 1.23 -15.34 -0.70
N VAL A 89 1.65 -16.60 -0.55
CA VAL A 89 2.57 -17.03 0.51
C VAL A 89 3.68 -17.90 -0.06
N ALA A 90 4.87 -17.83 0.53
CA ALA A 90 5.94 -18.77 0.25
C ALA A 90 5.43 -20.20 0.40
N ALA A 91 5.68 -21.04 -0.61
CA ALA A 91 5.37 -22.47 -0.61
C ALA A 91 6.58 -23.33 -1.00
N ALA A 92 7.76 -22.72 -1.00
CA ALA A 92 9.07 -23.33 -1.21
C ALA A 92 10.11 -22.63 -0.31
N ALA A 93 11.25 -23.29 -0.08
CA ALA A 93 12.34 -22.71 0.69
C ALA A 93 12.97 -21.52 -0.05
N HIS A 94 13.31 -20.46 0.70
CA HIS A 94 14.01 -19.28 0.17
C HIS A 94 15.02 -18.75 1.20
N PRO A 95 16.21 -18.24 0.80
CA PRO A 95 17.28 -17.87 1.74
C PRO A 95 16.91 -16.81 2.79
N TYR A 96 15.90 -15.98 2.51
CA TYR A 96 15.53 -14.84 3.35
C TYR A 96 14.23 -15.03 4.14
N ILE A 97 13.67 -16.24 4.14
CA ILE A 97 12.50 -16.58 4.98
C ILE A 97 12.83 -17.76 5.88
N THR A 98 12.23 -17.80 7.07
CA THR A 98 12.53 -18.83 8.07
C THR A 98 11.72 -20.12 7.89
N HIS A 99 10.53 -20.01 7.29
CA HIS A 99 9.59 -21.10 7.03
C HIS A 99 8.65 -20.72 5.89
N TYR A 100 7.85 -21.67 5.41
CA TYR A 100 6.92 -21.49 4.30
C TYR A 100 5.68 -22.38 4.49
N TYR A 101 4.62 -22.09 3.75
CA TYR A 101 3.37 -22.83 3.77
C TYR A 101 3.51 -24.18 3.05
N ASN A 102 3.40 -25.27 3.79
CA ASN A 102 3.43 -26.63 3.25
C ASN A 102 2.01 -27.14 2.95
N ARG A 103 1.62 -27.02 1.69
CA ARG A 103 0.34 -27.47 1.14
C ARG A 103 0.01 -28.93 1.44
N ALA A 104 1.01 -29.81 1.42
CA ALA A 104 0.82 -31.26 1.63
C ALA A 104 0.44 -31.60 3.09
N LEU A 105 0.71 -30.69 4.03
CA LEU A 105 0.32 -30.86 5.43
C LEU A 105 -1.08 -30.35 5.72
N SER A 106 -1.71 -29.59 4.82
CA SER A 106 -3.08 -29.10 5.01
C SER A 106 -4.10 -30.05 4.38
N SER A 107 -4.91 -30.67 5.22
CA SER A 107 -6.07 -31.50 4.81
C SER A 107 -7.20 -30.70 4.16
N THR A 108 -7.19 -29.37 4.27
CA THR A 108 -8.21 -28.47 3.70
C THR A 108 -7.74 -27.72 2.46
N TYR A 109 -6.47 -27.88 2.07
CA TYR A 109 -5.94 -27.30 0.85
C TYR A 109 -6.60 -27.95 -0.38
N GLN A 110 -7.06 -27.11 -1.31
CA GLN A 110 -7.57 -27.54 -2.60
C GLN A 110 -6.78 -26.83 -3.69
N SER A 111 -6.07 -27.59 -4.51
CA SER A 111 -5.36 -27.05 -5.68
C SER A 111 -6.34 -26.67 -6.76
N SER A 112 -6.12 -25.53 -7.43
CA SER A 112 -6.82 -25.18 -8.66
C SER A 112 -6.08 -25.62 -9.92
N SER A 113 -4.83 -26.12 -9.78
CA SER A 113 -3.92 -26.45 -10.89
C SER A 113 -3.69 -25.31 -11.89
N ARG A 114 -3.96 -24.05 -11.48
CA ARG A 114 -3.71 -22.86 -12.29
C ARG A 114 -2.43 -22.17 -11.82
N GLY A 115 -1.50 -21.94 -12.74
CA GLY A 115 -0.34 -21.09 -12.49
C GLY A 115 -0.72 -19.61 -12.38
N VAL A 116 0.08 -18.84 -11.66
CA VAL A 116 -0.06 -17.39 -11.51
C VAL A 116 1.31 -16.76 -11.35
N ALA A 117 1.51 -15.59 -11.97
CA ALA A 117 2.71 -14.80 -11.85
C ALA A 117 2.32 -13.33 -11.61
N VAL A 118 3.04 -12.66 -10.72
CA VAL A 118 2.79 -11.27 -10.36
C VAL A 118 4.10 -10.52 -10.29
N LYS A 119 4.12 -9.35 -10.95
CA LYS A 119 5.24 -8.42 -10.95
C LYS A 119 4.83 -7.13 -10.27
N TYR A 120 5.63 -6.70 -9.29
CA TYR A 120 5.46 -5.45 -8.60
C TYR A 120 6.41 -4.38 -9.15
N THR A 121 6.39 -3.18 -8.55
CA THR A 121 7.40 -2.15 -8.83
C THR A 121 8.81 -2.68 -8.57
N GLN A 122 8.99 -3.44 -7.48
CA GLN A 122 10.23 -4.10 -7.13
C GLN A 122 9.91 -5.55 -6.78
N GLY A 123 10.51 -6.46 -7.55
CA GLY A 123 10.36 -7.89 -7.37
C GLY A 123 9.15 -8.50 -8.07
N GLU A 124 9.21 -9.82 -8.20
CA GLU A 124 8.20 -10.65 -8.83
C GLU A 124 8.20 -12.05 -8.19
N TRP A 125 7.08 -12.74 -8.36
CA TRP A 125 6.95 -14.14 -7.95
C TRP A 125 6.06 -14.91 -8.91
N GLU A 126 6.29 -16.22 -8.96
CA GLU A 126 5.45 -17.18 -9.66
C GLU A 126 5.04 -18.29 -8.71
N GLY A 127 3.85 -18.84 -8.94
CA GLY A 127 3.27 -19.84 -8.07
C GLY A 127 2.04 -20.53 -8.65
N GLU A 128 1.35 -21.25 -7.79
CA GLU A 128 0.13 -21.99 -8.11
C GLU A 128 -1.03 -21.51 -7.25
N LEU A 129 -2.19 -21.33 -7.87
CA LEU A 129 -3.42 -20.99 -7.16
C LEU A 129 -4.03 -22.23 -6.50
N GLY A 130 -4.58 -22.01 -5.32
CA GLY A 130 -5.49 -22.94 -4.66
C GLY A 130 -6.41 -22.19 -3.70
N THR A 131 -7.10 -22.93 -2.86
CA THR A 131 -7.87 -22.40 -1.75
C THR A 131 -7.50 -23.12 -0.47
N ASP A 132 -7.52 -22.41 0.64
CA ASP A 132 -7.47 -23.04 1.95
C ASP A 132 -8.23 -22.20 2.99
N ARG A 133 -8.42 -22.79 4.16
CA ARG A 133 -8.95 -22.16 5.36
C ARG A 133 -7.88 -21.32 6.02
N ILE A 134 -8.26 -20.12 6.45
CA ILE A 134 -7.43 -19.27 7.29
C ILE A 134 -8.17 -18.86 8.55
N THR A 135 -7.39 -18.61 9.59
CA THR A 135 -7.82 -17.93 10.81
C THR A 135 -6.87 -16.76 11.05
N ILE A 136 -7.42 -15.65 11.55
CA ILE A 136 -6.66 -14.46 11.90
C ILE A 136 -6.70 -14.33 13.42
N PRO A 137 -5.64 -14.71 14.15
CA PRO A 137 -5.69 -14.78 15.62
C PRO A 137 -6.10 -13.47 16.29
N GLN A 138 -5.69 -12.34 15.72
CA GLN A 138 -5.99 -10.98 16.18
C GLN A 138 -6.78 -10.24 15.08
N GLY A 139 -7.95 -10.78 14.74
CA GLY A 139 -8.80 -10.36 13.63
C GLY A 139 -10.26 -10.77 13.82
N PRO A 140 -11.10 -10.66 12.78
CA PRO A 140 -12.46 -11.17 12.81
C PRO A 140 -12.51 -12.64 13.23
N SER A 141 -13.42 -12.97 14.13
CA SER A 141 -13.56 -14.31 14.67
C SER A 141 -13.99 -15.33 13.61
N GLY A 142 -13.46 -16.55 13.71
CA GLY A 142 -13.83 -17.67 12.87
C GLY A 142 -12.79 -18.03 11.82
N THR A 143 -13.21 -18.90 10.89
CA THR A 143 -12.37 -19.43 9.82
C THR A 143 -13.05 -19.16 8.49
N VAL A 144 -12.30 -18.58 7.55
CA VAL A 144 -12.78 -18.29 6.19
C VAL A 144 -11.96 -19.07 5.17
N THR A 145 -12.59 -19.45 4.07
CA THR A 145 -11.89 -20.10 2.94
C THR A 145 -11.53 -19.05 1.90
N ILE A 146 -10.27 -18.92 1.53
CA ILE A 146 -9.81 -17.87 0.61
C ILE A 146 -8.98 -18.45 -0.53
N ASN A 147 -8.91 -17.71 -1.64
CA ASN A 147 -7.91 -17.97 -2.67
C ASN A 147 -6.52 -17.67 -2.13
N ILE A 148 -5.56 -18.56 -2.42
CA ILE A 148 -4.16 -18.44 -2.02
C ILE A 148 -3.27 -18.77 -3.22
N ALA A 149 -2.28 -17.93 -3.47
CA ALA A 149 -1.18 -18.24 -4.38
C ALA A 149 0.01 -18.81 -3.61
N ALA A 150 0.37 -20.05 -3.92
CA ALA A 150 1.52 -20.74 -3.36
C ALA A 150 2.77 -20.39 -4.18
N ILE A 151 3.58 -19.46 -3.69
CA ILE A 151 4.79 -18.96 -4.35
C ILE A 151 5.85 -20.08 -4.39
N LEU A 152 6.26 -20.45 -5.59
CA LEU A 152 7.27 -21.48 -5.84
C LEU A 152 8.64 -20.87 -6.16
N THR A 153 8.62 -19.73 -6.85
CA THR A 153 9.82 -18.98 -7.25
C THR A 153 9.58 -17.49 -7.06
N SER A 154 10.63 -16.75 -6.75
CA SER A 154 10.57 -15.30 -6.60
C SER A 154 11.92 -14.66 -6.86
N GLU A 155 11.91 -13.45 -7.41
CA GLU A 155 13.10 -12.62 -7.58
C GLU A 155 12.82 -11.23 -7.00
N GLY A 156 13.69 -10.72 -6.13
CA GLY A 156 13.57 -9.37 -5.55
C GLY A 156 12.31 -9.12 -4.69
N PHE A 157 11.49 -10.14 -4.42
CA PHE A 157 10.29 -10.05 -3.59
C PHE A 157 10.60 -10.24 -2.10
N PHE A 158 11.16 -11.40 -1.74
CA PHE A 158 11.71 -11.61 -0.40
C PHE A 158 13.10 -10.97 -0.33
N LEU A 159 13.31 -10.06 0.63
CA LEU A 159 14.56 -9.33 0.84
C LEU A 159 15.23 -9.72 2.18
N PRO A 160 16.54 -9.56 2.34
CA PRO A 160 17.20 -9.79 3.64
C PRO A 160 16.60 -8.93 4.76
N GLY A 161 16.37 -9.53 5.92
CA GLY A 161 15.90 -8.82 7.12
C GLY A 161 14.39 -8.62 7.23
N ILE A 162 13.60 -9.08 6.25
CA ILE A 162 12.15 -9.15 6.39
C ILE A 162 11.74 -10.25 7.37
N ASN A 163 10.60 -10.08 8.03
CA ASN A 163 10.04 -11.05 8.97
C ASN A 163 8.72 -11.68 8.49
N TRP A 164 8.31 -11.41 7.26
CA TRP A 164 7.10 -11.94 6.62
C TRP A 164 7.41 -12.96 5.51
N GLN A 165 6.47 -13.87 5.27
CA GLN A 165 6.56 -15.03 4.37
C GLN A 165 5.48 -14.98 3.28
N GLY A 166 4.72 -13.89 3.20
CA GLY A 166 3.68 -13.71 2.21
C GLY A 166 3.18 -12.27 2.19
N ILE A 167 2.22 -12.01 1.31
CA ILE A 167 1.59 -10.72 1.08
C ILE A 167 0.08 -10.88 1.00
N LEU A 168 -0.63 -9.91 1.56
CA LEU A 168 -2.08 -9.84 1.64
C LEU A 168 -2.55 -8.61 0.88
N GLY A 169 -2.96 -8.81 -0.37
CA GLY A 169 -3.55 -7.77 -1.19
C GLY A 169 -4.93 -7.34 -0.70
N PHE A 170 -5.07 -6.07 -0.35
CA PHE A 170 -6.31 -5.44 0.11
C PHE A 170 -7.01 -4.59 -0.96
N ALA A 171 -6.43 -4.43 -2.15
CA ALA A 171 -7.03 -3.65 -3.22
C ALA A 171 -8.24 -4.37 -3.85
N TYR A 172 -8.76 -3.85 -4.96
CA TYR A 172 -10.01 -4.32 -5.57
C TYR A 172 -9.77 -5.48 -6.56
N PRO A 173 -10.81 -6.27 -6.90
CA PRO A 173 -10.67 -7.42 -7.80
C PRO A 173 -10.02 -7.12 -9.16
N LEU A 174 -10.08 -5.88 -9.66
CA LEU A 174 -9.52 -5.54 -10.98
C LEU A 174 -8.00 -5.78 -11.08
N LEU A 175 -7.27 -5.69 -9.96
CA LEU A 175 -5.82 -5.95 -9.93
C LEU A 175 -5.47 -7.43 -9.65
N ALA A 176 -6.46 -8.28 -9.38
CA ALA A 176 -6.20 -9.67 -9.07
C ALA A 176 -5.60 -10.40 -10.28
N ARG A 177 -4.64 -11.28 -9.99
CA ARG A 177 -3.96 -12.11 -10.98
C ARG A 177 -4.34 -13.59 -10.85
N PRO A 178 -4.40 -14.32 -11.97
CA PRO A 178 -4.12 -13.86 -13.34
C PRO A 178 -5.21 -12.94 -13.92
N ASP A 179 -6.39 -12.95 -13.32
CA ASP A 179 -7.54 -12.16 -13.76
C ASP A 179 -8.53 -11.90 -12.60
N PRO A 180 -9.49 -10.97 -12.75
CA PRO A 180 -10.44 -10.58 -11.70
C PRO A 180 -11.38 -11.69 -11.19
N SER A 181 -11.38 -12.89 -11.79
CA SER A 181 -12.13 -14.05 -11.25
C SER A 181 -11.51 -14.59 -9.95
N VAL A 182 -10.24 -14.30 -9.68
CA VAL A 182 -9.61 -14.63 -8.41
C VAL A 182 -10.09 -13.64 -7.36
N GLU A 183 -11.09 -14.04 -6.59
CA GLU A 183 -11.66 -13.22 -5.52
C GLU A 183 -10.58 -12.85 -4.48
N PRO A 184 -10.34 -11.55 -4.23
CA PRO A 184 -9.39 -11.08 -3.23
C PRO A 184 -9.76 -11.51 -1.80
N PHE A 185 -8.76 -11.45 -0.92
CA PHE A 185 -8.90 -11.80 0.49
C PHE A 185 -10.05 -11.05 1.18
N PHE A 186 -10.06 -9.72 1.12
CA PHE A 186 -11.00 -8.93 1.91
C PHE A 186 -12.44 -9.09 1.40
N ASN A 187 -12.63 -9.29 0.08
CA ASN A 187 -13.91 -9.68 -0.51
C ASN A 187 -14.43 -11.01 0.08
N SER A 188 -13.54 -12.00 0.20
CA SER A 188 -13.89 -13.31 0.79
C SER A 188 -14.28 -13.18 2.27
N VAL A 189 -13.54 -12.37 3.04
CA VAL A 189 -13.83 -12.10 4.45
C VAL A 189 -15.20 -11.46 4.60
N VAL A 190 -15.44 -10.31 3.96
CA VAL A 190 -16.73 -9.59 4.02
C VAL A 190 -17.89 -10.51 3.65
N ARG A 191 -17.77 -11.29 2.56
CA ARG A 191 -18.83 -12.20 2.11
C ARG A 191 -19.12 -13.33 3.11
N GLN A 192 -18.08 -13.90 3.73
CA GLN A 192 -18.23 -15.09 4.58
C GLN A 192 -18.55 -14.77 6.04
N THR A 193 -18.10 -13.62 6.54
CA THR A 193 -18.32 -13.23 7.94
C THR A 193 -19.43 -12.20 8.11
N GLY A 194 -19.79 -11.48 7.05
CA GLY A 194 -20.81 -10.43 7.10
C GLY A 194 -20.34 -9.13 7.75
N ILE A 195 -19.04 -8.97 8.02
CA ILE A 195 -18.49 -7.71 8.53
C ILE A 195 -18.69 -6.57 7.51
N PRO A 196 -18.78 -5.30 7.96
CA PRO A 196 -18.83 -4.17 7.04
C PRO A 196 -17.64 -4.16 6.05
N ASP A 197 -17.87 -3.75 4.80
CA ASP A 197 -16.83 -3.60 3.77
C ASP A 197 -16.01 -2.31 4.00
N VAL A 198 -15.32 -2.27 5.14
CA VAL A 198 -14.48 -1.18 5.60
C VAL A 198 -13.31 -1.80 6.37
N PHE A 199 -12.10 -1.30 6.15
CA PHE A 199 -10.98 -1.56 7.06
C PHE A 199 -10.19 -0.29 7.28
N SER A 200 -9.36 -0.27 8.31
CA SER A 200 -8.54 0.89 8.64
C SER A 200 -7.17 0.48 9.18
N LEU A 201 -6.19 1.34 8.92
CA LEU A 201 -4.78 1.11 9.20
C LEU A 201 -4.21 2.23 10.06
N GLN A 202 -3.53 1.84 11.13
CA GLN A 202 -2.64 2.68 11.90
C GLN A 202 -1.23 2.10 11.81
N MET A 203 -0.26 2.88 11.34
CA MET A 203 1.13 2.45 11.15
C MET A 203 2.04 3.28 12.06
N CYS A 204 2.78 2.64 12.96
CA CYS A 204 3.41 3.26 14.13
C CYS A 204 4.95 3.20 14.14
N GLY A 205 5.57 3.06 12.98
CA GLY A 205 7.02 3.00 12.79
C GLY A 205 7.69 4.37 12.59
N ALA A 206 6.92 5.47 12.63
CA ALA A 206 7.48 6.81 12.50
C ALA A 206 8.56 7.09 13.56
N GLY A 207 9.75 7.51 13.13
CA GLY A 207 10.88 7.79 14.02
C GLY A 207 11.60 6.55 14.57
N VAL A 208 11.18 5.33 14.22
CA VAL A 208 11.88 4.09 14.56
C VAL A 208 12.89 3.77 13.44
N SER A 209 14.15 3.52 13.81
CA SER A 209 15.13 3.02 12.85
C SER A 209 14.73 1.60 12.41
N ALA A 210 14.68 1.34 11.09
CA ALA A 210 14.27 0.08 10.47
C ALA A 210 15.17 -1.14 10.77
N SER A 211 15.97 -1.08 11.82
CA SER A 211 17.09 -1.97 12.14
C SER A 211 17.16 -2.39 13.60
N THR A 212 16.23 -1.94 14.43
CA THR A 212 16.12 -2.45 15.80
C THR A 212 15.75 -3.93 15.73
N THR A 213 16.46 -4.76 16.49
CA THR A 213 16.31 -6.24 16.47
C THR A 213 15.03 -6.74 17.14
N ALA A 214 14.31 -5.87 17.85
CA ALA A 214 12.98 -6.15 18.33
C ALA A 214 11.99 -5.63 17.28
N ASP A 215 10.99 -6.45 16.91
CA ASP A 215 9.82 -5.97 16.18
C ASP A 215 8.87 -5.34 17.21
N PRO A 216 8.87 -4.00 17.42
CA PRO A 216 7.86 -3.37 18.26
C PRO A 216 6.47 -3.61 17.64
N ALA A 217 5.43 -3.41 18.44
CA ALA A 217 4.08 -3.27 17.88
C ALA A 217 4.11 -2.20 16.79
N GLY A 218 3.82 -2.60 15.56
CA GLY A 218 3.88 -1.76 14.37
C GLY A 218 2.58 -0.98 14.14
N GLY A 219 1.53 -1.25 14.90
CA GLY A 219 0.24 -0.57 14.79
C GLY A 219 -0.91 -1.56 14.62
N SER A 220 -1.97 -1.13 13.95
CA SER A 220 -3.25 -1.84 13.95
C SER A 220 -3.87 -1.91 12.56
N LEU A 221 -4.39 -3.09 12.19
CA LEU A 221 -5.29 -3.30 11.07
C LEU A 221 -6.66 -3.70 11.64
N ILE A 222 -7.62 -2.79 11.51
CA ILE A 222 -8.99 -2.99 11.97
C ILE A 222 -9.84 -3.39 10.77
N MET A 223 -10.37 -4.62 10.77
CA MET A 223 -11.25 -5.12 9.72
C MET A 223 -12.71 -5.01 10.15
N GLY A 224 -13.56 -4.44 9.30
CA GLY A 224 -14.99 -4.24 9.56
C GLY A 224 -15.33 -2.90 10.19
N GLY A 225 -14.39 -1.96 10.36
CA GLY A 225 -14.68 -0.70 11.01
C GLY A 225 -13.51 0.25 11.24
N VAL A 226 -13.72 1.11 12.22
CA VAL A 226 -12.88 2.27 12.58
C VAL A 226 -12.81 2.30 14.11
N GLU A 227 -11.61 2.38 14.68
CA GLU A 227 -11.36 2.42 16.13
C GLU A 227 -10.99 3.84 16.57
N PRO A 228 -11.90 4.55 17.28
CA PRO A 228 -11.69 5.96 17.66
C PRO A 228 -10.47 6.24 18.54
N THR A 229 -9.94 5.24 19.25
CA THR A 229 -8.75 5.43 20.10
C THR A 229 -7.43 5.53 19.31
N LEU A 230 -7.43 5.20 18.01
CA LEU A 230 -6.22 5.18 17.17
C LEU A 230 -5.93 6.52 16.47
N TYR A 231 -6.85 7.48 16.57
CA TYR A 231 -6.72 8.79 15.94
C TYR A 231 -7.24 9.91 16.82
N GLN A 232 -6.86 11.13 16.45
CA GLN A 232 -7.35 12.35 17.09
C GLN A 232 -7.89 13.33 16.06
N GLY A 233 -8.80 14.19 16.51
CA GLY A 233 -9.47 15.16 15.65
C GLY A 233 -10.53 14.52 14.75
N SER A 234 -10.83 15.17 13.64
CA SER A 234 -11.86 14.75 12.69
C SER A 234 -11.27 13.95 11.53
N VAL A 235 -12.04 12.98 11.04
CA VAL A 235 -11.73 12.24 9.81
C VAL A 235 -12.15 13.06 8.59
N TRP A 236 -11.24 13.21 7.64
CA TRP A 236 -11.51 13.83 6.34
C TRP A 236 -11.48 12.77 5.23
N TYR A 237 -12.52 12.78 4.38
CA TYR A 237 -12.68 11.78 3.33
C TYR A 237 -12.45 12.36 1.94
N THR A 238 -11.69 11.62 1.14
CA THR A 238 -11.51 11.81 -0.31
C THR A 238 -12.16 10.66 -1.08
N PRO A 239 -12.83 10.91 -2.22
CA PRO A 239 -13.45 9.82 -2.99
C PRO A 239 -12.41 8.90 -3.62
N VAL A 240 -12.77 7.61 -3.74
CA VAL A 240 -12.06 6.65 -4.61
C VAL A 240 -12.55 6.86 -6.04
N LEU A 241 -11.64 7.21 -6.95
CA LEU A 241 -11.98 7.54 -8.34
C LEU A 241 -12.34 6.31 -9.16
N GLU A 242 -11.58 5.23 -8.99
CA GLU A 242 -11.76 3.96 -9.69
C GLU A 242 -11.42 2.80 -8.73
N GLU A 243 -12.20 1.72 -8.77
CA GLU A 243 -12.11 0.57 -7.86
C GLU A 243 -11.14 -0.50 -8.40
N TRP A 244 -9.85 -0.15 -8.45
CA TRP A 244 -8.74 -1.02 -8.84
C TRP A 244 -7.65 -0.94 -7.78
N TYR A 245 -6.94 0.18 -7.74
CA TYR A 245 -6.23 0.67 -6.56
C TYR A 245 -7.17 1.50 -5.67
N TYR A 246 -6.69 1.94 -4.51
CA TYR A 246 -7.28 3.06 -3.78
C TYR A 246 -6.84 4.38 -4.42
N GLN A 247 -7.36 4.63 -5.63
CA GLN A 247 -7.02 5.82 -6.40
C GLN A 247 -7.77 7.04 -5.86
N VAL A 248 -7.02 8.09 -5.51
CA VAL A 248 -7.51 9.37 -5.01
C VAL A 248 -7.15 10.50 -5.97
N GLU A 249 -7.70 11.69 -5.76
CA GLU A 249 -7.39 12.87 -6.57
C GLU A 249 -6.53 13.87 -5.79
N VAL A 250 -5.32 14.11 -6.28
CA VAL A 250 -4.40 15.11 -5.73
C VAL A 250 -4.53 16.42 -6.49
N LEU A 251 -4.84 17.49 -5.78
CA LEU A 251 -5.14 18.80 -6.36
C LEU A 251 -3.93 19.73 -6.40
N LYS A 252 -3.09 19.65 -5.36
CA LYS A 252 -1.96 20.56 -5.13
C LYS A 252 -0.99 19.96 -4.14
N LEU A 253 0.31 20.23 -4.33
CA LEU A 253 1.35 20.02 -3.32
C LEU A 253 1.93 21.36 -2.86
N GLU A 254 2.22 21.49 -1.57
CA GLU A 254 2.95 22.62 -0.98
C GLU A 254 4.18 22.12 -0.22
N VAL A 255 5.30 22.84 -0.36
CA VAL A 255 6.52 22.64 0.42
C VAL A 255 6.75 23.89 1.28
N GLY A 256 6.74 23.73 2.59
CA GLY A 256 6.67 24.84 3.55
C GLY A 256 5.38 25.63 3.35
N THR A 257 5.50 26.84 2.80
CA THR A 257 4.37 27.70 2.41
C THR A 257 4.30 27.90 0.88
N GLN A 258 5.19 27.28 0.12
CA GLN A 258 5.31 27.43 -1.33
C GLN A 258 4.43 26.42 -2.05
N ASN A 259 3.50 26.90 -2.88
CA ASN A 259 2.81 26.08 -3.86
C ASN A 259 3.76 25.75 -5.02
N LEU A 260 3.79 24.47 -5.44
CA LEU A 260 4.62 24.04 -6.58
C LEU A 260 4.17 24.64 -7.93
N ASN A 261 2.94 25.15 -8.02
CA ASN A 261 2.38 25.79 -9.22
C ASN A 261 2.46 24.92 -10.50
N LEU A 262 2.32 23.60 -10.35
CA LEU A 262 2.18 22.67 -11.48
C LEU A 262 0.70 22.54 -11.88
N ASP A 263 0.44 22.11 -13.12
CA ASP A 263 -0.91 21.66 -13.49
C ASP A 263 -1.29 20.49 -12.59
N CYS A 264 -2.49 20.52 -12.02
CA CYS A 264 -2.92 19.48 -11.08
C CYS A 264 -3.00 18.08 -11.72
N LYS A 265 -3.08 17.99 -13.06
CA LYS A 265 -2.97 16.72 -13.80
C LYS A 265 -1.63 16.03 -13.63
N GLU A 266 -0.56 16.78 -13.41
CA GLU A 266 0.78 16.23 -13.21
C GLU A 266 0.86 15.38 -11.94
N TYR A 267 0.08 15.73 -10.90
CA TYR A 267 0.03 14.95 -9.66
C TYR A 267 -0.69 13.60 -9.84
N ASN A 268 -1.55 13.49 -10.86
CA ASN A 268 -2.39 12.33 -11.12
C ASN A 268 -1.99 11.59 -12.41
N SER A 269 -0.78 11.82 -12.94
CA SER A 269 -0.29 11.15 -14.15
C SER A 269 0.57 9.94 -13.81
N ASP A 270 0.16 8.69 -14.07
CA ASP A 270 -1.12 8.23 -14.63
C ASP A 270 -2.22 8.01 -13.58
N LYS A 271 -1.85 8.02 -12.30
CA LYS A 271 -2.76 7.84 -11.14
C LYS A 271 -2.11 8.39 -9.87
N ALA A 272 -2.92 8.62 -8.84
CA ALA A 272 -2.47 8.85 -7.47
C ALA A 272 -3.13 7.82 -6.55
N ILE A 273 -2.37 7.02 -5.82
CA ILE A 273 -2.89 5.89 -5.02
C ILE A 273 -2.42 5.92 -3.56
N VAL A 274 -3.17 5.26 -2.67
CA VAL A 274 -2.77 5.00 -1.27
C VAL A 274 -2.35 3.53 -1.12
N ASP A 275 -1.09 3.32 -0.76
CA ASP A 275 -0.43 2.00 -0.87
C ASP A 275 0.47 1.70 0.33
N SER A 276 0.03 0.83 1.24
CA SER A 276 0.82 0.37 2.39
C SER A 276 1.99 -0.55 2.03
N GLY A 277 1.97 -1.17 0.84
CA GLY A 277 3.04 -2.05 0.34
C GLY A 277 4.23 -1.29 -0.26
N THR A 278 4.05 -0.01 -0.57
CA THR A 278 5.15 0.87 -0.99
C THR A 278 5.72 1.64 0.21
N THR A 279 7.03 1.55 0.45
CA THR A 279 7.68 2.28 1.55
C THR A 279 7.54 3.79 1.41
N LEU A 280 8.12 4.39 0.35
CA LEU A 280 8.35 5.82 0.22
C LEU A 280 7.14 6.55 -0.38
N LEU A 281 7.07 7.87 -0.18
CA LEU A 281 6.26 8.73 -1.04
C LEU A 281 6.87 8.70 -2.44
N ARG A 282 6.12 8.23 -3.44
CA ARG A 282 6.60 8.21 -4.82
C ARG A 282 5.89 9.27 -5.63
N LEU A 283 6.64 10.08 -6.37
CA LEU A 283 6.11 11.21 -7.14
C LEU A 283 6.47 11.07 -8.61
N PRO A 284 5.59 11.46 -9.56
CA PRO A 284 5.95 11.60 -10.97
C PRO A 284 7.22 12.43 -11.14
N GLY A 285 8.06 12.11 -12.13
CA GLY A 285 9.41 12.66 -12.23
C GLY A 285 9.50 14.20 -12.19
N ASN A 286 8.59 14.90 -12.87
CA ASN A 286 8.47 16.36 -12.83
C ASN A 286 8.02 16.89 -11.47
N VAL A 287 7.05 16.23 -10.82
CA VAL A 287 6.59 16.57 -9.46
C VAL A 287 7.71 16.34 -8.45
N PHE A 288 8.44 15.24 -8.57
CA PHE A 288 9.60 14.93 -7.73
C PHE A 288 10.66 16.03 -7.84
N SER A 289 11.05 16.41 -9.06
CA SER A 289 12.01 17.49 -9.29
C SER A 289 11.55 18.81 -8.67
N ALA A 290 10.28 19.19 -8.84
CA ALA A 290 9.72 20.41 -8.26
C ALA A 290 9.70 20.38 -6.73
N VAL A 291 9.40 19.22 -6.11
CA VAL A 291 9.47 19.05 -4.65
C VAL A 291 10.90 19.19 -4.16
N VAL A 292 11.87 18.55 -4.81
CA VAL A 292 13.29 18.64 -4.42
C VAL A 292 13.78 20.08 -4.53
N GLU A 293 13.47 20.78 -5.63
CA GLU A 293 13.85 22.19 -5.81
C GLU A 293 13.24 23.08 -4.72
N ALA A 294 11.95 22.92 -4.42
CA ALA A 294 11.30 23.68 -3.36
C ALA A 294 11.88 23.36 -1.97
N ILE A 295 12.27 22.11 -1.70
CA ILE A 295 12.98 21.75 -0.46
C ILE A 295 14.32 22.47 -0.39
N MET A 296 15.12 22.46 -1.46
CA MET A 296 16.42 23.13 -1.49
C MET A 296 16.29 24.64 -1.27
N GLN A 297 15.23 25.28 -1.78
CA GLN A 297 14.97 26.72 -1.62
C GLN A 297 14.47 27.10 -0.21
N THR A 298 13.75 26.20 0.47
CA THR A 298 13.08 26.50 1.74
C THR A 298 13.78 25.92 2.97
N SER A 299 14.67 24.94 2.77
CA SER A 299 15.50 24.35 3.82
C SER A 299 16.49 25.35 4.41
N LEU A 300 16.88 25.12 5.66
CA LEU A 300 17.96 25.87 6.33
C LEU A 300 19.36 25.29 6.03
N ILE A 301 19.44 24.22 5.24
CA ILE A 301 20.70 23.61 4.80
C ILE A 301 21.17 24.34 3.53
N GLU A 302 22.38 24.92 3.60
CA GLU A 302 22.95 25.71 2.50
C GLU A 302 23.29 24.87 1.26
N ASP A 303 23.91 23.69 1.45
CA ASP A 303 24.36 22.83 0.37
C ASP A 303 23.87 21.39 0.54
N PHE A 304 23.04 20.93 -0.40
CA PHE A 304 22.66 19.53 -0.51
C PHE A 304 23.54 18.78 -1.50
N SER A 305 23.99 17.58 -1.13
CA SER A 305 24.49 16.63 -2.13
C SER A 305 23.32 16.07 -2.93
N THR A 306 23.40 16.12 -4.26
CA THR A 306 22.39 15.51 -5.16
C THR A 306 22.12 14.04 -4.81
N GLY A 307 23.14 13.32 -4.33
CA GLY A 307 23.05 11.93 -3.91
C GLY A 307 22.11 11.68 -2.71
N PHE A 308 21.76 12.71 -1.93
CA PHE A 308 20.78 12.55 -0.86
C PHE A 308 19.37 12.34 -1.41
N PHE A 309 18.99 13.12 -2.43
CA PHE A 309 17.65 13.09 -3.00
C PHE A 309 17.42 11.86 -3.90
N ASP A 310 18.45 11.38 -4.59
CA ASP A 310 18.35 10.13 -5.38
C ASP A 310 18.49 8.85 -4.52
N GLY A 311 18.77 9.00 -3.23
CA GLY A 311 18.90 7.90 -2.27
C GLY A 311 20.25 7.17 -2.31
N THR A 312 21.24 7.65 -3.07
CA THR A 312 22.59 7.04 -3.14
C THR A 312 23.48 7.42 -1.97
N LYS A 313 23.15 8.48 -1.22
CA LYS A 313 23.87 8.94 -0.03
C LYS A 313 22.94 9.16 1.15
N LEU A 314 23.49 8.97 2.35
CA LEU A 314 22.86 9.32 3.61
C LEU A 314 23.36 10.69 4.08
N ALA A 315 22.51 11.43 4.77
CA ALA A 315 22.89 12.65 5.47
C ALA A 315 23.02 12.32 6.97
N CYS A 316 24.15 12.62 7.59
CA CYS A 316 24.45 12.19 8.95
C CYS A 316 24.78 13.38 9.87
N TRP A 317 24.28 13.32 11.09
CA TRP A 317 24.52 14.29 12.16
C TRP A 317 25.17 13.62 13.36
N MET A 318 25.79 14.42 14.23
CA MET A 318 26.27 13.91 15.52
C MET A 318 25.10 13.35 16.33
N ARG A 319 25.33 12.23 17.00
CA ARG A 319 24.28 11.54 17.75
C ARG A 319 23.55 12.47 18.72
N GLY A 320 22.22 12.43 18.66
CA GLY A 320 21.34 13.29 19.46
C GLY A 320 20.99 14.64 18.83
N GLU A 321 21.65 15.03 17.74
CA GLU A 321 21.19 16.11 16.88
C GLU A 321 20.12 15.59 15.90
N SER A 322 19.14 16.43 15.56
CA SER A 322 18.09 16.06 14.61
C SER A 322 18.00 17.05 13.46
N PRO A 323 17.93 16.56 12.20
CA PRO A 323 17.87 17.44 11.05
C PRO A 323 16.46 18.01 10.82
N TRP A 324 15.43 17.46 11.48
CA TRP A 324 14.03 17.73 11.15
C TRP A 324 13.64 19.21 11.18
N ARG A 325 14.24 20.03 12.05
CA ARG A 325 13.96 21.48 12.08
C ARG A 325 14.52 22.24 10.87
N LEU A 326 15.44 21.63 10.13
CA LEU A 326 16.09 22.22 8.96
C LEU A 326 15.29 21.99 7.69
N PHE A 327 14.33 21.06 7.72
CA PHE A 327 13.52 20.66 6.57
C PHE A 327 12.10 21.24 6.65
N PRO A 328 11.48 21.59 5.51
CA PRO A 328 10.11 22.13 5.49
C PRO A 328 9.05 21.06 5.77
N LYS A 329 7.80 21.45 6.01
CA LYS A 329 6.67 20.50 5.95
C LYS A 329 6.20 20.30 4.51
N ILE A 330 5.57 19.18 4.19
CA ILE A 330 4.99 18.92 2.86
C ILE A 330 3.49 18.69 3.01
N SER A 331 2.67 19.43 2.27
CA SER A 331 1.21 19.29 2.30
C SER A 331 0.70 18.76 0.97
N ILE A 332 -0.15 17.73 1.02
CA ILE A 332 -0.85 17.14 -0.13
C ILE A 332 -2.33 17.50 0.00
N TYR A 333 -2.86 18.24 -0.98
CA TYR A 333 -4.28 18.60 -1.02
C TYR A 333 -5.05 17.53 -1.79
N LEU A 334 -6.07 16.98 -1.15
CA LEU A 334 -6.94 15.97 -1.71
C LEU A 334 -8.34 16.55 -1.93
N ARG A 335 -9.01 16.15 -3.01
CA ARG A 335 -10.41 16.51 -3.21
C ARG A 335 -11.25 15.91 -2.09
N ALA A 336 -12.13 16.70 -1.47
CA ALA A 336 -13.07 16.20 -0.47
C ALA A 336 -14.25 15.51 -1.16
N THR A 337 -14.99 14.67 -0.42
CA THR A 337 -16.25 14.08 -0.91
C THR A 337 -17.28 15.12 -1.35
N ASN A 338 -17.28 16.30 -0.71
CA ASN A 338 -17.87 17.49 -1.30
C ASN A 338 -16.91 18.06 -2.35
N THR A 339 -17.22 17.89 -3.63
CA THR A 339 -16.31 18.19 -4.76
C THR A 339 -15.93 19.67 -4.90
N SER A 340 -16.67 20.57 -4.26
CA SER A 340 -16.35 22.01 -4.16
C SER A 340 -15.29 22.33 -3.09
N GLN A 341 -14.92 21.33 -2.29
CA GLN A 341 -13.99 21.46 -1.18
C GLN A 341 -12.79 20.54 -1.35
N SER A 342 -11.73 20.89 -0.64
CA SER A 342 -10.55 20.07 -0.45
C SER A 342 -10.12 20.10 1.00
N PHE A 343 -9.25 19.19 1.37
CA PHE A 343 -8.51 19.23 2.64
C PHE A 343 -7.07 18.88 2.34
N ARG A 344 -6.16 19.20 3.26
CA ARG A 344 -4.76 18.82 3.13
C ARG A 344 -4.34 17.89 4.25
N ILE A 345 -3.55 16.90 3.87
CA ILE A 345 -2.72 16.11 4.78
C ILE A 345 -1.30 16.69 4.72
N THR A 346 -0.73 16.99 5.88
CA THR A 346 0.62 17.57 5.98
C THR A 346 1.52 16.58 6.70
N ILE A 347 2.63 16.21 6.07
CA ILE A 347 3.69 15.42 6.70
C ILE A 347 4.82 16.33 7.18
N LEU A 348 5.30 16.10 8.39
CA LEU A 348 6.49 16.75 8.93
C LEU A 348 7.77 15.99 8.52
N PRO A 349 8.96 16.62 8.62
CA PRO A 349 10.24 16.00 8.27
C PRO A 349 10.53 14.65 8.93
N GLN A 350 9.96 14.37 10.09
CA GLN A 350 10.09 13.08 10.77
C GLN A 350 9.64 11.89 9.91
N LEU A 351 8.69 12.12 8.99
CA LEU A 351 8.14 11.07 8.13
C LEU A 351 8.95 10.89 6.83
N TYR A 352 9.55 11.96 6.30
CA TYR A 352 10.25 11.92 5.00
C TYR A 352 11.77 12.16 5.08
N VAL A 353 12.32 12.44 6.26
CA VAL A 353 13.76 12.43 6.55
C VAL A 353 13.98 11.29 7.55
N GLN A 354 14.12 10.10 7.00
CA GLN A 354 13.96 8.86 7.77
C GLN A 354 15.27 8.42 8.39
N PRO A 355 15.29 8.07 9.69
CA PRO A 355 16.48 7.53 10.31
C PRO A 355 16.87 6.18 9.69
N VAL A 356 18.16 6.02 9.45
CA VAL A 356 18.83 4.78 9.07
C VAL A 356 19.80 4.44 10.21
N THR A 357 20.07 3.15 10.42
CA THR A 357 21.03 2.63 11.42
C THR A 357 22.20 3.56 11.68
N SER A 358 22.57 3.70 12.95
CA SER A 358 23.87 4.26 13.29
C SER A 358 24.98 3.38 12.71
N ILE A 359 25.83 3.96 11.85
CA ILE A 359 26.88 3.23 11.12
C ILE A 359 28.05 2.88 12.06
N ASP A 360 28.27 3.68 13.11
CA ASP A 360 29.41 3.54 14.03
C ASP A 360 29.07 3.87 15.51
N GLY A 361 27.80 4.11 15.83
CA GLY A 361 27.34 4.49 17.17
C GLY A 361 27.54 5.96 17.53
N THR A 362 28.20 6.75 16.68
CA THR A 362 28.53 8.16 16.88
C THR A 362 27.70 9.12 16.02
N LEU A 363 27.21 8.62 14.89
CA LEU A 363 26.37 9.37 13.96
C LEU A 363 24.95 8.79 13.90
N ASP A 364 23.98 9.70 13.79
CA ASP A 364 22.61 9.40 13.38
C ASP A 364 22.47 9.80 11.90
N CYS A 365 22.19 8.81 11.04
CA CYS A 365 22.12 8.99 9.60
C CYS A 365 20.68 8.93 9.11
N PHE A 366 20.39 9.65 8.04
CA PHE A 366 19.05 9.79 7.49
C PHE A 366 19.06 9.60 5.98
N ARG A 367 18.00 8.99 5.46
CA ARG A 367 17.72 8.88 4.03
C ARG A 367 16.53 9.76 3.64
N PHE A 368 16.47 10.13 2.37
CA PHE A 368 15.32 10.83 1.83
C PHE A 368 14.15 9.88 1.58
N GLY A 369 13.00 10.21 2.18
CA GLY A 369 11.78 9.41 2.25
C GLY A 369 10.87 9.56 1.04
N ILE A 370 11.37 10.15 -0.06
CA ILE A 370 10.63 10.45 -1.29
C ILE A 370 11.46 9.95 -2.47
N SER A 371 10.81 9.36 -3.47
CA SER A 371 11.48 8.85 -4.68
C SER A 371 10.73 9.20 -5.96
N PRO A 372 11.41 9.26 -7.11
CA PRO A 372 10.75 9.42 -8.39
C PRO A 372 9.97 8.15 -8.80
N SER A 373 8.93 8.36 -9.59
CA SER A 373 8.05 7.33 -10.12
C SER A 373 7.79 7.55 -11.60
N ALA A 374 7.85 6.48 -12.37
CA ALA A 374 7.38 6.45 -13.74
C ALA A 374 5.87 6.14 -13.85
N ASN A 375 5.25 5.65 -12.76
CA ASN A 375 3.92 5.01 -12.80
C ASN A 375 2.88 5.72 -11.92
N GLY A 376 2.95 7.05 -11.82
CA GLY A 376 2.06 7.83 -10.97
C GLY A 376 2.54 8.08 -9.55
N LEU A 377 1.73 8.82 -8.80
CA LEU A 377 1.95 9.17 -7.40
C LEU A 377 1.51 8.04 -6.48
N VAL A 378 2.34 7.73 -5.48
CA VAL A 378 2.04 6.71 -4.47
C VAL A 378 2.21 7.31 -3.09
N ILE A 379 1.10 7.45 -2.37
CA ILE A 379 1.07 7.76 -0.93
C ILE A 379 1.44 6.47 -0.19
N GLY A 380 2.74 6.29 0.03
CA GLY A 380 3.32 5.11 0.65
C GLY A 380 3.23 5.09 2.18
N ALA A 381 3.79 4.03 2.76
CA ALA A 381 3.86 3.79 4.19
C ALA A 381 4.43 4.98 4.98
N THR A 382 5.45 5.69 4.46
CA THR A 382 6.02 6.86 5.15
C THR A 382 5.02 7.98 5.37
N VAL A 383 4.08 8.19 4.43
CA VAL A 383 3.00 9.16 4.60
C VAL A 383 1.94 8.59 5.53
N MET A 384 1.55 7.33 5.31
CA MET A 384 0.53 6.66 6.11
C MET A 384 0.90 6.53 7.59
N GLU A 385 2.20 6.46 7.92
CA GLU A 385 2.70 6.49 9.30
C GLU A 385 2.32 7.77 10.06
N GLY A 386 2.00 8.87 9.39
CA GLY A 386 1.48 10.09 10.03
C GLY A 386 -0.01 10.06 10.37
N PHE A 387 -0.75 9.11 9.79
CA PHE A 387 -2.22 9.14 9.77
C PHE A 387 -2.84 7.82 10.18
N TYR A 388 -4.06 7.90 10.67
CA TYR A 388 -4.96 6.77 10.68
C TYR A 388 -5.76 6.80 9.38
N VAL A 389 -5.62 5.75 8.57
CA VAL A 389 -6.14 5.70 7.21
C VAL A 389 -7.31 4.72 7.15
N ILE A 390 -8.47 5.18 6.68
CA ILE A 390 -9.71 4.40 6.62
C ILE A 390 -10.04 4.11 5.16
N PHE A 391 -10.12 2.84 4.81
CA PHE A 391 -10.50 2.35 3.50
C PHE A 391 -11.98 1.95 3.53
N ASP A 392 -12.87 2.93 3.31
CA ASP A 392 -14.33 2.77 3.31
C ASP A 392 -14.80 2.38 1.91
N ARG A 393 -14.63 1.09 1.58
CA ARG A 393 -15.00 0.50 0.28
C ARG A 393 -16.51 0.57 0.06
N ALA A 394 -17.30 0.36 1.12
CA ALA A 394 -18.75 0.49 1.10
C ALA A 394 -19.23 1.86 0.59
N GLN A 395 -18.51 2.95 0.92
CA GLN A 395 -18.84 4.31 0.47
C GLN A 395 -17.86 4.88 -0.56
N LYS A 396 -16.98 4.04 -1.13
CA LYS A 396 -16.00 4.40 -2.17
C LYS A 396 -15.18 5.63 -1.81
N ARG A 397 -14.58 5.63 -0.63
CA ARG A 397 -13.80 6.77 -0.13
C ARG A 397 -12.66 6.34 0.79
N VAL A 398 -11.60 7.14 0.82
CA VAL A 398 -10.48 6.99 1.76
C VAL A 398 -10.54 8.12 2.80
N GLY A 399 -10.49 7.77 4.07
CA GLY A 399 -10.48 8.70 5.20
C GLY A 399 -9.08 8.87 5.78
N PHE A 400 -8.77 10.08 6.22
CA PHE A 400 -7.53 10.39 6.94
C PHE A 400 -7.85 11.13 8.24
N ALA A 401 -7.20 10.73 9.32
CA ALA A 401 -7.14 11.45 10.59
C ALA A 401 -5.71 11.42 11.14
N VAL A 402 -5.35 12.32 12.05
CA VAL A 402 -4.00 12.31 12.66
C VAL A 402 -3.89 11.09 13.57
N SER A 403 -2.85 10.27 13.36
CA SER A 403 -2.62 9.06 14.17
C SER A 403 -2.18 9.41 15.59
N THR A 404 -2.63 8.64 16.58
CA THR A 404 -2.19 8.80 17.98
C THR A 404 -0.80 8.22 18.27
N CYS A 405 -0.24 7.39 17.38
CA CYS A 405 1.10 6.82 17.57
C CYS A 405 2.21 7.55 16.79
N ALA A 406 1.84 8.54 15.98
CA ALA A 406 2.76 9.29 15.14
C ALA A 406 3.15 10.62 15.82
N GLU A 407 3.78 10.55 16.99
CA GLU A 407 4.12 11.73 17.78
C GLU A 407 5.47 11.62 18.52
N ASN A 408 6.01 12.76 18.93
CA ASN A 408 7.08 12.84 19.91
C ASN A 408 6.68 13.79 21.04
N GLY A 409 6.52 13.26 22.25
CA GLY A 409 6.18 14.04 23.44
C GLY A 409 4.86 14.79 23.30
N GLY A 410 3.82 14.17 22.73
CA GLY A 410 2.52 14.80 22.50
C GLY A 410 2.44 15.69 21.25
N VAL A 411 3.53 15.84 20.49
CA VAL A 411 3.56 16.65 19.25
C VAL A 411 3.47 15.72 18.04
N PRO A 412 2.39 15.78 17.26
CA PRO A 412 2.21 14.93 16.09
C PRO A 412 3.25 15.19 14.98
N PHE A 413 3.60 14.15 14.23
CA PHE A 413 4.43 14.22 13.02
C PHE A 413 3.62 14.56 11.75
N ALA A 414 2.33 14.82 11.91
CA ALA A 414 1.44 15.15 10.81
C ALA A 414 0.33 16.11 11.25
N GLU A 415 -0.20 16.85 10.28
CA GLU A 415 -1.32 17.77 10.47
C GLU A 415 -2.41 17.49 9.43
N ILE A 416 -3.66 17.79 9.76
CA ILE A 416 -4.78 17.83 8.82
C ILE A 416 -5.49 19.16 8.96
N ALA A 417 -5.85 19.77 7.83
CA ALA A 417 -6.63 21.00 7.80
C ALA A 417 -7.63 21.00 6.64
N GLY A 418 -8.78 21.63 6.87
CA GLY A 418 -9.86 21.77 5.91
C GLY A 418 -11.11 22.36 6.59
N PRO A 419 -12.15 22.70 5.81
CA PRO A 419 -12.20 22.61 4.35
C PRO A 419 -11.53 23.83 3.70
N PHE A 420 -10.95 23.65 2.52
CA PHE A 420 -10.54 24.72 1.62
C PHE A 420 -11.46 24.73 0.40
N LEU A 421 -11.82 25.92 -0.09
CA LEU A 421 -12.51 26.03 -1.37
C LEU A 421 -11.59 25.53 -2.48
N ALA A 422 -12.09 24.66 -3.36
CA ALA A 422 -11.36 24.21 -4.54
C ALA A 422 -11.41 25.22 -5.70
N GLU A 423 -11.80 26.47 -5.42
CA GLU A 423 -11.86 27.56 -6.40
C GLU A 423 -10.48 27.80 -7.01
N GLY A 424 -10.38 27.73 -8.34
CA GLY A 424 -9.13 27.93 -9.09
C GLY A 424 -8.33 26.66 -9.38
N VAL A 425 -8.71 25.51 -8.84
CA VAL A 425 -8.22 24.19 -9.31
C VAL A 425 -9.20 23.68 -10.37
N ALA A 426 -8.70 23.02 -11.43
CA ALA A 426 -9.56 22.45 -12.45
C ALA A 426 -10.67 21.58 -11.83
N SER A 427 -11.86 21.59 -12.43
CA SER A 427 -12.99 20.77 -11.97
C SER A 427 -12.67 19.28 -11.95
N ASP A 428 -11.67 18.87 -12.73
CA ASP A 428 -11.13 17.52 -12.82
C ASP A 428 -9.60 17.61 -13.01
N CYS A 429 -8.85 17.06 -12.06
CA CYS A 429 -7.39 16.94 -12.10
C CYS A 429 -6.92 15.56 -12.55
N THR A 430 -7.83 14.68 -12.96
CA THR A 430 -7.44 13.41 -13.57
C THR A 430 -6.95 13.68 -14.99
N SER A 431 -5.84 13.05 -15.36
CA SER A 431 -5.44 12.97 -16.75
C SER A 431 -6.51 12.14 -17.45
N GLY A 432 -7.46 12.78 -18.12
CA GLY A 432 -8.47 12.15 -18.97
C GLY A 432 -7.82 11.43 -20.14
N VAL A 433 -7.10 10.35 -19.86
CA VAL A 433 -6.69 9.35 -20.80
C VAL A 433 -7.73 8.26 -20.67
N PRO A 434 -8.78 8.24 -21.51
CA PRO A 434 -9.51 7.00 -21.68
C PRO A 434 -8.44 5.96 -22.03
N LEU A 435 -8.36 4.89 -21.23
CA LEU A 435 -7.54 3.70 -21.47
C LEU A 435 -7.11 3.66 -22.93
N ARG A 436 -5.82 3.78 -23.24
CA ARG A 436 -5.26 3.71 -24.62
C ARG A 436 -5.55 2.38 -25.33
N GLU A 437 -6.46 1.57 -24.80
CA GLU A 437 -6.92 0.30 -25.34
C GLU A 437 -7.65 0.42 -26.68
N PRO A 438 -8.65 1.30 -26.95
CA PRO A 438 -9.38 1.23 -28.21
C PRO A 438 -8.48 1.61 -29.39
N VAL A 439 -7.52 2.54 -29.22
CA VAL A 439 -6.58 2.90 -30.29
C VAL A 439 -5.58 1.79 -30.55
N MET A 440 -5.04 1.15 -29.50
CA MET A 440 -4.12 0.01 -29.65
C MET A 440 -4.80 -1.21 -30.26
N TRP A 441 -6.04 -1.53 -29.86
CA TRP A 441 -6.84 -2.58 -30.48
C TRP A 441 -7.17 -2.25 -31.93
N VAL A 442 -7.53 -1.01 -32.25
CA VAL A 442 -7.77 -0.57 -33.64
C VAL A 442 -6.51 -0.69 -34.49
N ILE A 443 -5.34 -0.30 -33.96
CA ILE A 443 -4.05 -0.47 -34.65
C ILE A 443 -3.72 -1.96 -34.82
N ALA A 444 -3.95 -2.79 -33.80
CA ALA A 444 -3.71 -4.23 -33.86
C ALA A 444 -4.63 -4.92 -34.88
N TYR A 445 -5.93 -4.61 -34.88
CA TYR A 445 -6.88 -5.13 -35.87
C TYR A 445 -6.58 -4.63 -37.28
N ALA A 446 -6.15 -3.37 -37.44
CA ALA A 446 -5.70 -2.85 -38.73
C ALA A 446 -4.45 -3.58 -39.23
N LEU A 447 -3.46 -3.83 -38.37
CA LEU A 447 -2.27 -4.60 -38.71
C LEU A 447 -2.60 -6.06 -39.04
N MET A 448 -3.49 -6.71 -38.30
CA MET A 448 -3.95 -8.06 -38.61
C MET A 448 -4.68 -8.13 -39.96
N GLY A 449 -5.52 -7.12 -40.26
CA GLY A 449 -6.20 -7.00 -41.54
C GLY A 449 -5.23 -6.83 -42.71
N ILE A 450 -4.19 -6.00 -42.55
CA ILE A 450 -3.12 -5.83 -43.55
C ILE A 450 -2.36 -7.13 -43.76
N CYS A 451 -1.98 -7.83 -42.68
CA CYS A 451 -1.30 -9.12 -42.76
C CYS A 451 -2.15 -10.19 -43.49
N ALA A 452 -3.45 -10.25 -43.22
CA ALA A 452 -4.37 -11.16 -43.90
C ALA A 452 -4.47 -10.85 -45.40
N LEU A 453 -4.53 -9.58 -45.78
CA LEU A 453 -4.53 -9.12 -47.17
C LEU A 453 -3.25 -9.53 -47.90
N VAL A 454 -2.09 -9.34 -47.28
CA VAL A 454 -0.79 -9.74 -47.84
C VAL A 454 -0.74 -11.26 -48.03
N LEU A 455 -1.22 -12.05 -47.06
CA LEU A 455 -1.28 -13.51 -47.16
C LEU A 455 -2.21 -13.97 -48.29
N ILE A 456 -3.36 -13.32 -48.47
CA ILE A 456 -4.28 -13.62 -49.57
C ILE A 456 -3.64 -13.31 -50.93
N VAL A 457 -2.95 -12.18 -51.06
CA VAL A 457 -2.23 -11.83 -52.31
C VAL A 457 -1.13 -12.85 -52.60
N LEU A 458 -0.36 -13.28 -51.60
CA LEU A 458 0.67 -14.31 -51.76
C LEU A 458 0.08 -15.67 -52.17
N LEU A 459 -1.06 -16.06 -51.57
CA LEU A 459 -1.79 -17.26 -51.96
C LEU A 459 -2.33 -17.18 -53.39
N ILE A 460 -2.86 -16.03 -53.81
CA ILE A 460 -3.32 -15.80 -55.20
C ILE A 460 -2.14 -15.89 -56.17
N LEU A 461 -0.98 -15.33 -55.84
CA LEU A 461 0.24 -15.41 -56.66
C LEU A 461 0.78 -16.85 -56.77
N LEU A 462 0.58 -17.68 -55.74
CA LEU A 462 0.95 -19.10 -55.77
C LEU A 462 -0.03 -19.96 -56.59
N ILE A 463 -1.30 -19.56 -56.67
CA ILE A 463 -2.35 -20.30 -57.38
C ILE A 463 -2.47 -19.85 -58.85
N LEU A 464 -2.04 -18.63 -59.18
CA LEU A 464 -1.98 -18.16 -60.56
C LEU A 464 -0.92 -18.97 -61.34
N PRO A 465 -1.31 -19.76 -62.35
CA PRO A 465 -0.36 -20.52 -63.13
C PRO A 465 0.54 -19.53 -63.89
N CYS A 466 1.85 -19.59 -63.63
CA CYS A 466 2.86 -18.96 -64.47
C CYS A 466 2.57 -19.31 -65.94
N ARG A 467 1.94 -18.40 -66.68
CA ARG A 467 1.91 -18.45 -68.14
C ARG A 467 3.33 -18.17 -68.61
N ARG A 468 4.12 -19.24 -68.63
CA ARG A 468 5.45 -19.28 -69.23
C ARG A 468 5.22 -19.11 -70.73
N HIS A 469 5.37 -17.89 -71.22
CA HIS A 469 5.48 -17.62 -72.65
C HIS A 469 6.70 -18.39 -73.14
N ARG A 470 6.47 -19.34 -74.03
CA ARG A 470 7.46 -20.20 -74.65
C ARG A 470 7.69 -19.66 -76.06
N ASP A 471 8.81 -18.97 -76.25
CA ASP A 471 9.50 -18.76 -77.53
C ASP A 471 10.99 -18.75 -77.16
N GLY A 472 11.75 -19.79 -77.52
CA GLY A 472 12.69 -19.78 -78.64
C GLY A 472 13.97 -19.04 -78.20
N GLU A 473 15.13 -19.65 -77.97
CA GLU A 473 15.96 -20.39 -78.93
C GLU A 473 17.18 -20.97 -78.17
N ILE A 474 17.73 -22.06 -78.69
CA ILE A 474 18.85 -22.86 -78.17
C ILE A 474 20.18 -22.26 -78.62
N THR A 475 21.20 -22.23 -77.74
CA THR A 475 22.61 -22.70 -77.92
C THR A 475 23.42 -22.21 -76.70
N ASP A 476 23.88 -23.04 -75.76
CA ASP A 476 24.99 -24.01 -75.78
C ASP A 476 26.38 -23.36 -75.58
N GLU A 477 27.24 -24.04 -74.80
CA GLU A 477 28.65 -23.73 -74.49
C GLU A 477 28.88 -22.50 -73.57
N SER A 478 29.72 -22.48 -72.53
CA SER A 478 30.99 -23.17 -72.33
C SER A 478 31.47 -23.02 -70.87
N SER A 479 32.09 -24.08 -70.37
CA SER A 479 33.02 -24.12 -69.25
C SER A 479 34.10 -23.03 -69.29
N LEU A 480 34.57 -22.56 -68.12
CA LEU A 480 35.96 -22.13 -67.80
C LEU A 480 35.96 -21.67 -66.32
N VAL A 481 36.43 -22.47 -65.35
CA VAL A 481 37.84 -22.70 -64.95
C VAL A 481 38.47 -21.54 -64.16
N ARG A 482 38.88 -21.85 -62.91
CA ARG A 482 39.97 -21.26 -62.08
C ARG A 482 39.79 -19.79 -61.65
N HIS A 483 40.31 -19.30 -60.52
CA HIS A 483 41.41 -19.67 -59.62
C HIS A 483 41.13 -19.02 -58.25
N ARG A 484 41.49 -19.66 -57.14
CA ARG A 484 42.03 -18.92 -55.99
C ARG A 484 43.23 -19.67 -55.43
N ILE A 485 44.39 -19.10 -55.68
CA ILE A 485 45.69 -19.42 -55.11
C ILE A 485 45.97 -18.35 -54.04
N LYS A 486 46.64 -18.81 -52.98
CA LYS A 486 47.24 -18.13 -51.81
C LYS A 486 46.33 -17.90 -50.62
#